data_AF-A0A946F8V3-F1
#
_entry.id   AF-A0A946F8V3-F1
#
_cell.length_a   1.000
_cell.length_b   1.000
_cell.length_c   1.000
_cell.angle_alpha   90.00
_cell.angle_beta   90.00
_cell.angle_gamma   90.00
#
_symmetry.space_group_name_H-M   'P 1'
#
loop_
_entity.id
_entity.type
_entity.pdbx_description
1 polymer ?
#
loop_
_entity_poly.entity_id
_entity_poly.type
_entity_poly.pdbx_seq_one_letter_code
_entity_poly.pdbx_strand_id
1 'polypeptide(L)'
;MASNPPKTRRIWFATLALVLLVVLAAVLVKLATDHRQSISVASHQDILDGFDELGYSRDDWTGNTPGVPRIAFNRIPMAWTDDQGVDAKKSLFLMAMAPLALMSNELILKDRARLLELAGESNLSTGEIDWLTNLAQRYRVVADDGSLANADDIPELLNRVDAVPVSLMLAQGVEESGWGTSR
;
A
#
# COMPACT_ATOMS: atom_id res chain seq x y z
N MET A 1 23.66 37.33 -45.06
CA MET A 1 24.28 37.53 -43.72
C MET A 1 23.27 37.09 -42.68
N ALA A 2 23.45 35.90 -42.08
CA ALA A 2 22.62 35.43 -40.98
C ALA A 2 23.50 35.35 -39.72
N SER A 3 23.18 36.15 -38.70
CA SER A 3 23.90 36.22 -37.43
C SER A 3 23.60 34.98 -36.58
N ASN A 4 24.62 34.17 -36.33
CA ASN A 4 24.54 33.03 -35.41
C ASN A 4 24.37 33.56 -33.96
N PRO A 5 23.43 33.03 -33.15
CA PRO A 5 23.22 33.52 -31.80
C PRO A 5 24.42 33.20 -30.88
N PRO A 6 24.70 34.05 -29.85
CA PRO A 6 25.90 33.95 -29.03
C PRO A 6 25.94 32.65 -28.21
N LYS A 7 27.09 31.95 -28.27
CA LYS A 7 27.37 30.65 -27.62
C LYS A 7 27.10 30.62 -26.11
N THR A 8 27.09 31.75 -25.43
CA THR A 8 26.96 31.85 -23.97
C THR A 8 25.57 31.49 -23.45
N ARG A 9 24.49 31.79 -24.18
CA ARG A 9 23.11 31.41 -23.77
C ARG A 9 22.90 29.90 -23.74
N ARG A 10 23.49 29.16 -24.68
CA ARG A 10 23.36 27.70 -24.78
C ARG A 10 23.97 26.95 -23.59
N ILE A 11 25.00 27.51 -22.95
CA ILE A 11 25.68 26.89 -21.81
C ILE A 11 24.81 26.99 -20.55
N TRP A 12 24.18 28.14 -20.29
CA TRP A 12 23.29 28.33 -19.14
C TRP A 12 22.01 27.50 -19.23
N PHE A 13 21.44 27.31 -20.43
CA PHE A 13 20.29 26.41 -20.61
C PHE A 13 20.67 24.93 -20.43
N ALA A 14 21.87 24.53 -20.86
CA ALA A 14 22.33 23.15 -20.71
C ALA A 14 22.61 22.78 -19.24
N THR A 15 23.17 23.70 -18.44
CA THR A 15 23.42 23.45 -17.01
C THR A 15 22.12 23.40 -16.21
N LEU A 16 21.16 24.28 -16.51
CA LEU A 16 19.85 24.28 -15.84
C LEU A 16 19.04 23.02 -16.15
N ALA A 17 19.07 22.57 -17.41
CA ALA A 17 18.42 21.33 -17.82
C ALA A 17 19.04 20.09 -17.15
N LEU A 18 20.37 20.06 -16.96
CA LEU A 18 21.06 18.98 -16.26
C LEU A 18 20.67 18.92 -14.78
N VAL A 19 20.63 20.07 -14.09
CA VAL A 19 20.20 20.13 -12.68
C VAL A 19 18.75 19.67 -12.53
N LEU A 20 17.87 20.09 -13.44
CA LEU A 20 16.46 19.70 -13.43
C LEU A 20 16.28 18.19 -13.70
N LEU A 21 17.12 17.61 -14.57
CA LEU A 21 17.18 16.16 -14.79
C LEU A 21 17.67 15.39 -13.57
N VAL A 22 18.67 15.90 -12.85
CA VAL A 22 19.18 15.27 -11.62
C VAL A 22 18.15 15.34 -10.49
N VAL A 23 17.46 16.48 -10.34
CA VAL A 23 16.37 16.63 -9.36
C VAL A 23 15.20 15.73 -9.73
N LEU A 24 14.80 15.69 -11.01
CA LEU A 24 13.74 14.80 -11.49
C LEU A 24 14.11 13.33 -11.29
N ALA A 25 15.36 12.93 -11.58
CA ALA A 25 15.84 11.58 -11.33
C ALA A 25 15.87 11.26 -9.84
N ALA A 26 16.27 12.19 -8.97
CA ALA A 26 16.22 12.01 -7.52
C ALA A 26 14.78 11.90 -6.99
N VAL A 27 13.84 12.67 -7.56
CA VAL A 27 12.41 12.59 -7.25
C VAL A 27 11.82 11.27 -7.76
N LEU A 28 12.15 10.84 -8.99
CA LEU A 28 11.71 9.57 -9.55
C LEU A 28 12.32 8.38 -8.80
N VAL A 29 13.59 8.47 -8.38
CA VAL A 29 14.21 7.49 -7.49
C VAL A 29 13.48 7.49 -6.16
N LYS A 30 13.25 8.65 -5.51
CA LYS A 30 12.46 8.74 -4.27
C LYS A 30 11.04 8.15 -4.40
N LEU A 31 10.36 8.38 -5.52
CA LEU A 31 9.03 7.84 -5.82
C LEU A 31 9.06 6.34 -6.13
N ALA A 32 10.11 5.85 -6.80
CA ALA A 32 10.32 4.44 -7.10
C ALA A 32 10.86 3.65 -5.90
N THR A 33 11.56 4.33 -4.99
CA THR A 33 12.11 3.82 -3.74
C THR A 33 11.32 4.32 -2.56
N ASP A 34 9.99 4.44 -2.68
CA ASP A 34 9.12 4.61 -1.52
C ASP A 34 9.27 3.35 -0.65
N HIS A 35 10.34 3.36 0.15
CA HIS A 35 10.68 2.35 1.11
C HIS A 35 9.58 2.47 2.14
N ARG A 36 8.67 1.50 2.13
CA ARG A 36 8.06 1.04 3.38
C ARG A 36 9.18 1.02 4.41
N GLN A 37 9.17 1.99 5.31
CA GLN A 37 10.20 2.10 6.33
C GLN A 37 10.12 0.83 7.16
N SER A 38 11.08 -0.07 6.93
CA SER A 38 11.13 -1.32 7.64
C SER A 38 11.93 -1.11 8.91
N ILE A 39 11.24 -0.86 10.02
CA ILE A 39 11.87 -0.85 11.33
C ILE A 39 12.13 -2.32 11.70
N SER A 40 13.41 -2.64 11.95
CA SER A 40 13.80 -3.96 12.47
C SER A 40 13.52 -4.00 13.95
N VAL A 41 12.58 -4.83 14.36
CA VAL A 41 12.15 -4.97 15.75
C VAL A 41 12.88 -6.14 16.40
N ALA A 42 13.63 -5.88 17.47
CA ALA A 42 14.23 -6.91 18.32
C ALA A 42 13.37 -7.20 19.56
N SER A 43 12.61 -6.20 20.05
CA SER A 43 11.79 -6.29 21.25
C SER A 43 10.41 -5.62 21.11
N HIS A 44 9.49 -5.90 22.02
CA HIS A 44 8.19 -5.23 22.05
C HIS A 44 8.29 -3.73 22.28
N GLN A 45 9.28 -3.32 23.06
CA GLN A 45 9.56 -1.92 23.36
C GLN A 45 9.99 -1.19 22.09
N ASP A 46 10.72 -1.84 21.18
CA ASP A 46 11.12 -1.21 19.90
C ASP A 46 9.90 -0.90 19.00
N ILE A 47 8.83 -1.71 19.09
CA ILE A 47 7.57 -1.43 18.37
C ILE A 47 6.84 -0.26 19.02
N LEU A 48 6.75 -0.22 20.35
CA LEU A 48 6.12 0.87 21.07
C LEU A 48 6.88 2.18 20.86
N ASP A 49 8.20 2.17 20.99
CA ASP A 49 9.06 3.33 20.75
C ASP A 49 8.96 3.79 19.28
N GLY A 50 8.89 2.86 18.34
CA GLY A 50 8.67 3.18 16.93
C GLY A 50 7.29 3.80 16.66
N PHE A 51 6.24 3.38 17.38
CA PHE A 51 4.93 4.03 17.30
C PHE A 51 4.93 5.41 17.96
N ASP A 52 5.58 5.56 19.10
CA ASP A 52 5.72 6.84 19.81
C ASP A 52 6.52 7.86 18.99
N GLU A 53 7.60 7.44 18.32
CA GLU A 53 8.38 8.30 17.41
C GLU A 53 7.53 8.82 16.24
N LEU A 54 6.57 8.02 15.79
CA LEU A 54 5.61 8.39 14.75
C LEU A 54 4.42 9.19 15.28
N GLY A 55 4.38 9.47 16.60
CA GLY A 55 3.27 10.16 17.25
C GLY A 55 1.97 9.37 17.17
N TYR A 56 2.04 8.03 17.13
CA TYR A 56 0.90 7.14 17.01
C TYR A 56 0.62 6.42 18.32
N SER A 57 -0.44 6.87 19.00
CA SER A 57 -0.94 6.33 20.26
C SER A 57 -2.31 5.67 20.08
N ARG A 58 -2.71 4.88 21.08
CA ARG A 58 -4.05 4.28 21.19
C ARG A 58 -5.15 5.35 21.10
N ASP A 59 -4.88 6.56 21.56
CA ASP A 59 -5.86 7.65 21.62
C ASP A 59 -6.17 8.28 20.25
N ASP A 60 -5.36 8.01 19.22
CA ASP A 60 -5.54 8.55 17.86
C ASP A 60 -6.66 7.84 17.08
N TRP A 61 -7.31 6.85 17.69
CA TRP A 61 -8.36 6.02 17.08
C TRP A 61 -9.76 6.65 17.20
N THR A 62 -9.94 7.90 16.77
CA THR A 62 -11.23 8.59 16.82
C THR A 62 -11.81 8.88 15.42
N GLY A 63 -12.75 8.04 14.99
CA GLY A 63 -13.88 8.38 14.10
C GLY A 63 -13.62 8.73 12.62
N ASN A 64 -12.40 9.08 12.26
CA ASN A 64 -11.90 9.19 10.89
C ASN A 64 -10.38 9.06 11.01
N THR A 65 -9.70 8.30 10.17
CA THR A 65 -8.32 7.81 10.38
C THR A 65 -7.15 8.65 9.79
N PRO A 66 -7.09 10.00 9.86
CA PRO A 66 -5.90 10.75 9.45
C PRO A 66 -4.62 10.53 10.30
N GLY A 67 -4.66 9.79 11.40
CA GLY A 67 -3.52 9.62 12.33
C GLY A 67 -2.79 8.28 12.26
N VAL A 68 -3.27 7.29 11.49
CA VAL A 68 -2.64 5.94 11.48
C VAL A 68 -1.49 5.90 10.46
N PRO A 69 -0.25 5.65 10.89
CA PRO A 69 0.90 5.68 9.99
C PRO A 69 0.84 4.52 8.99
N ARG A 70 1.34 4.74 7.76
CA ARG A 70 1.44 3.70 6.71
C ARG A 70 2.76 2.95 6.81
N ILE A 71 2.99 2.33 7.96
CA ILE A 71 4.21 1.58 8.24
C ILE A 71 3.96 0.09 8.29
N ALA A 72 4.98 -0.67 7.90
CA ALA A 72 4.99 -2.12 8.02
C ALA A 72 6.28 -2.54 8.71
N PHE A 73 6.16 -3.30 9.80
CA PHE A 73 7.30 -3.93 10.42
C PHE A 73 7.68 -5.18 9.61
N ASN A 74 8.93 -5.28 9.19
CA ASN A 74 9.39 -6.42 8.37
C ASN A 74 9.52 -7.72 9.18
N ARG A 75 9.54 -7.63 10.51
CA ARG A 75 9.60 -8.78 11.41
C ARG A 75 8.96 -8.40 12.72
N ILE A 76 8.05 -9.27 13.17
CA ILE A 76 7.49 -9.23 14.51
C ILE A 76 7.98 -10.52 15.20
N PRO A 77 8.76 -10.45 16.29
CA PRO A 77 9.22 -11.65 16.99
C PRO A 77 8.03 -12.47 17.49
N MET A 78 8.07 -13.82 17.48
CA MET A 78 6.91 -14.61 17.95
C MET A 78 6.55 -14.37 19.42
N ALA A 79 7.56 -14.08 20.27
CA ALA A 79 7.41 -13.94 21.72
C ALA A 79 7.34 -12.47 22.21
N TRP A 80 7.18 -11.51 21.29
CA TRP A 80 7.20 -10.07 21.62
C TRP A 80 6.03 -9.60 22.50
N THR A 81 5.10 -10.45 22.91
CA THR A 81 4.07 -10.06 23.89
C THR A 81 3.93 -11.05 25.03
N ASP A 82 4.80 -12.04 25.14
CA ASP A 82 4.61 -13.17 26.06
C ASP A 82 4.56 -12.73 27.53
N ASP A 83 5.25 -11.64 27.86
CA ASP A 83 5.29 -11.01 29.19
C ASP A 83 4.16 -9.99 29.46
N GLN A 84 3.28 -9.75 28.48
CA GLN A 84 2.24 -8.72 28.55
C GLN A 84 0.88 -9.26 28.98
N GLY A 85 0.13 -8.41 29.71
CA GLY A 85 -1.28 -8.66 30.04
C GLY A 85 -2.18 -8.67 28.80
N VAL A 86 -3.37 -9.27 28.94
CA VAL A 86 -4.34 -9.44 27.83
C VAL A 86 -4.72 -8.12 27.16
N ASP A 87 -4.89 -7.04 27.92
CA ASP A 87 -5.26 -5.73 27.36
C ASP A 87 -4.12 -5.08 26.58
N ALA A 88 -2.87 -5.25 27.02
CA ALA A 88 -1.69 -4.78 26.30
C ALA A 88 -1.51 -5.54 24.98
N LYS A 89 -1.69 -6.87 24.99
CA LYS A 89 -1.67 -7.72 23.78
C LYS A 89 -2.68 -7.25 22.73
N LYS A 90 -3.92 -7.01 23.15
CA LYS A 90 -5.00 -6.54 22.25
C LYS A 90 -4.67 -5.19 21.64
N SER A 91 -4.21 -4.23 22.45
CA SER A 91 -3.82 -2.92 21.97
C SER A 91 -2.68 -2.99 20.96
N LEU A 92 -1.67 -3.78 21.26
CA LEU A 92 -0.47 -3.87 20.44
C LEU A 92 -0.77 -4.55 19.09
N PHE A 93 -1.64 -5.56 19.11
CA PHE A 93 -2.20 -6.15 17.90
C PHE A 93 -2.92 -5.10 17.03
N LEU A 94 -3.84 -4.33 17.62
CA LEU A 94 -4.59 -3.30 16.89
C LEU A 94 -3.65 -2.24 16.30
N MET A 95 -2.68 -1.77 17.09
CA MET A 95 -1.68 -0.79 16.66
C MET A 95 -0.82 -1.30 15.50
N ALA A 96 -0.42 -2.58 15.54
CA ALA A 96 0.36 -3.20 14.46
C ALA A 96 -0.47 -3.47 13.20
N MET A 97 -1.71 -3.93 13.35
CA MET A 97 -2.53 -4.40 12.23
C MET A 97 -3.26 -3.27 11.50
N ALA A 98 -3.64 -2.18 12.17
CA ALA A 98 -4.38 -1.09 11.53
C ALA A 98 -3.61 -0.39 10.38
N PRO A 99 -2.31 -0.05 10.54
CA PRO A 99 -1.47 0.39 9.42
C PRO A 99 -1.55 -0.54 8.22
N LEU A 100 -1.39 -1.84 8.45
CA LEU A 100 -1.37 -2.86 7.41
C LEU A 100 -2.72 -3.01 6.71
N ALA A 101 -3.81 -2.95 7.48
CA ALA A 101 -5.17 -3.02 6.95
C ALA A 101 -5.48 -1.81 6.04
N LEU A 102 -5.12 -0.60 6.47
CA LEU A 102 -5.26 0.62 5.67
C LEU A 102 -4.43 0.55 4.39
N MET A 103 -3.16 0.15 4.49
CA MET A 103 -2.29 -0.02 3.32
C MET A 103 -2.86 -1.06 2.34
N SER A 104 -3.46 -2.13 2.85
CA SER A 104 -4.08 -3.18 2.02
C SER A 104 -5.29 -2.62 1.26
N ASN A 105 -6.16 -1.86 1.92
CA ASN A 105 -7.26 -1.17 1.26
C ASN A 105 -6.79 -0.17 0.21
N GLU A 106 -5.70 0.55 0.44
CA GLU A 106 -5.15 1.46 -0.56
C GLU A 106 -4.65 0.73 -1.81
N LEU A 107 -4.06 -0.46 -1.65
CA LEU A 107 -3.68 -1.30 -2.79
C LEU A 107 -4.92 -1.82 -3.54
N ILE A 108 -5.95 -2.25 -2.81
CA ILE A 108 -7.22 -2.68 -3.43
C ILE A 108 -7.87 -1.53 -4.20
N LEU A 109 -7.91 -0.33 -3.63
CA LEU A 109 -8.49 0.85 -4.29
C LEU A 109 -7.68 1.30 -5.52
N LYS A 110 -6.35 1.14 -5.52
CA LYS A 110 -5.52 1.33 -6.72
C LYS A 110 -5.89 0.33 -7.82
N ASP A 111 -6.04 -0.94 -7.47
CA ASP A 111 -6.50 -1.97 -8.40
C ASP A 111 -7.92 -1.66 -8.92
N ARG A 112 -8.83 -1.20 -8.05
CA ARG A 112 -10.20 -0.78 -8.42
C ARG A 112 -10.20 0.39 -9.39
N ALA A 113 -9.38 1.41 -9.15
CA ALA A 113 -9.28 2.57 -10.02
C ALA A 113 -8.83 2.17 -11.44
N ARG A 114 -7.78 1.34 -11.53
CA ARG A 114 -7.31 0.80 -12.81
C ARG A 114 -8.37 -0.09 -13.47
N LEU A 115 -9.10 -0.90 -12.71
CA LEU A 115 -10.19 -1.71 -13.26
C LEU A 115 -11.31 -0.85 -13.86
N LEU A 116 -11.69 0.25 -13.20
CA LEU A 116 -12.68 1.20 -13.72
C LEU A 116 -12.22 1.89 -15.01
N GLU A 117 -10.94 2.25 -15.11
CA GLU A 117 -10.36 2.81 -16.34
C GLU A 117 -10.48 1.80 -17.50
N LEU A 118 -10.03 0.55 -17.28
CA LEU A 118 -10.06 -0.49 -18.31
C LEU A 118 -11.48 -0.96 -18.67
N ALA A 119 -12.43 -0.86 -17.75
CA ALA A 119 -13.84 -1.19 -18.02
C ALA A 119 -14.48 -0.26 -19.08
N GLY A 120 -13.93 0.94 -19.27
CA GLY A 120 -14.40 1.90 -20.27
C GLY A 120 -13.72 1.80 -21.64
N GLU A 121 -12.69 0.96 -21.78
CA GLU A 121 -11.88 0.87 -22.99
C GLU A 121 -12.44 -0.15 -23.99
N SER A 122 -12.46 0.23 -25.27
CA SER A 122 -12.94 -0.66 -26.34
C SER A 122 -11.86 -1.62 -26.86
N ASN A 123 -10.59 -1.28 -26.68
CA ASN A 123 -9.45 -2.07 -27.15
C ASN A 123 -8.39 -2.14 -26.05
N LEU A 124 -8.16 -3.34 -25.53
CA LEU A 124 -7.15 -3.61 -24.52
C LEU A 124 -5.88 -4.14 -25.16
N SER A 125 -4.73 -3.66 -24.69
CA SER A 125 -3.43 -4.24 -25.00
C SER A 125 -3.26 -5.61 -24.34
N THR A 126 -2.32 -6.41 -24.85
CA THR A 126 -1.98 -7.71 -24.25
C THR A 126 -1.63 -7.59 -22.76
N GLY A 127 -0.88 -6.56 -22.37
CA GLY A 127 -0.52 -6.34 -20.96
C GLY A 127 -1.70 -5.98 -20.06
N GLU A 128 -2.73 -5.32 -20.60
CA GLU A 128 -3.97 -5.01 -19.87
C GLU A 128 -4.83 -6.26 -19.71
N ILE A 129 -4.92 -7.09 -20.76
CA ILE A 129 -5.59 -8.39 -20.72
C ILE A 129 -4.92 -9.31 -19.69
N ASP A 130 -3.58 -9.36 -19.68
CA ASP A 130 -2.83 -10.15 -18.70
C ASP A 130 -3.06 -9.62 -17.28
N TRP A 131 -3.04 -8.30 -17.08
CA TRP A 131 -3.31 -7.71 -15.77
C TRP A 131 -4.73 -8.02 -15.27
N LEU A 132 -5.75 -7.86 -16.13
CA LEU A 132 -7.13 -8.19 -15.80
C LEU A 132 -7.24 -9.70 -15.48
N THR A 133 -6.60 -10.57 -16.26
CA THR A 133 -6.62 -12.03 -16.02
C THR A 133 -6.04 -12.38 -14.65
N ASN A 134 -4.91 -11.78 -14.29
CA ASN A 134 -4.31 -11.96 -12.97
C ASN A 134 -5.20 -11.42 -11.85
N LEU A 135 -5.86 -10.27 -12.06
CA LEU A 135 -6.83 -9.73 -11.09
C LEU A 135 -8.01 -10.68 -10.92
N ALA A 136 -8.57 -11.17 -12.03
CA ALA A 136 -9.66 -12.12 -12.09
C ALA A 136 -9.35 -13.40 -11.29
N GLN A 137 -8.16 -13.97 -11.49
CA GLN A 137 -7.67 -15.13 -10.74
C GLN A 137 -7.56 -14.86 -9.24
N ARG A 138 -6.96 -13.71 -8.84
CA ARG A 138 -6.82 -13.32 -7.43
C ARG A 138 -8.18 -13.23 -6.72
N TYR A 139 -9.19 -12.71 -7.40
CA TYR A 139 -10.54 -12.54 -6.86
C TYR A 139 -11.49 -13.71 -7.17
N ARG A 140 -10.97 -14.80 -7.77
CA ARG A 140 -11.73 -15.99 -8.15
C ARG A 140 -12.96 -15.65 -9.01
N VAL A 141 -12.75 -14.79 -10.01
CA VAL A 141 -13.71 -14.42 -11.05
C VAL A 141 -13.13 -14.91 -12.39
N VAL A 142 -13.02 -16.22 -12.55
CA VAL A 142 -12.44 -16.85 -13.76
C VAL A 142 -13.39 -17.92 -14.27
N ALA A 143 -13.27 -18.23 -15.56
CA ALA A 143 -13.89 -19.42 -16.14
C ALA A 143 -13.30 -20.70 -15.52
N ASP A 144 -13.95 -21.84 -15.76
CA ASP A 144 -13.49 -23.15 -15.28
C ASP A 144 -12.07 -23.51 -15.78
N ASP A 145 -11.59 -22.90 -16.87
CA ASP A 145 -10.25 -23.07 -17.42
C ASP A 145 -9.20 -22.08 -16.90
N GLY A 146 -9.59 -21.17 -16.00
CA GLY A 146 -8.71 -20.17 -15.37
C GLY A 146 -8.44 -18.90 -16.19
N SER A 147 -9.08 -18.74 -17.35
CA SER A 147 -9.06 -17.51 -18.14
C SER A 147 -10.12 -16.50 -17.69
N LEU A 148 -9.98 -15.23 -18.07
CA LEU A 148 -11.13 -14.32 -18.11
C LEU A 148 -12.12 -14.88 -19.12
N ALA A 149 -13.33 -15.21 -18.68
CA ALA A 149 -14.29 -15.91 -19.50
C ALA A 149 -14.74 -15.02 -20.66
N ASN A 150 -15.02 -13.73 -20.40
CA ASN A 150 -15.36 -12.67 -21.36
C ASN A 150 -15.40 -11.27 -20.68
N ALA A 151 -15.68 -10.22 -21.45
CA ALA A 151 -15.98 -8.86 -20.95
C ALA A 151 -17.10 -8.82 -19.89
N ASP A 152 -17.96 -9.85 -19.87
CA ASP A 152 -19.07 -10.02 -18.92
C ASP A 152 -18.61 -10.26 -17.46
N ASP A 153 -17.32 -10.55 -17.22
CA ASP A 153 -16.76 -10.75 -15.88
C ASP A 153 -16.29 -9.45 -15.20
N ILE A 154 -16.15 -8.36 -15.97
CA ILE A 154 -15.72 -7.05 -15.45
C ILE A 154 -16.71 -6.51 -14.39
N PRO A 155 -18.05 -6.56 -14.60
CA PRO A 155 -19.01 -6.18 -13.56
C PRO A 155 -18.86 -6.99 -12.25
N GLU A 156 -18.58 -8.30 -12.33
CA GLU A 156 -18.38 -9.12 -11.13
C GLU A 156 -17.07 -8.78 -10.43
N LEU A 157 -15.99 -8.50 -11.18
CA LEU A 157 -14.76 -7.96 -10.60
C LEU A 157 -15.01 -6.62 -9.90
N LEU A 158 -15.79 -5.72 -10.50
CA LEU A 158 -16.16 -4.45 -9.87
C LEU A 158 -16.99 -4.63 -8.59
N ASN A 159 -17.72 -5.74 -8.44
CA ASN A 159 -18.42 -6.06 -7.18
C ASN A 159 -17.46 -6.56 -6.09
N ARG A 160 -16.35 -7.21 -6.46
CA ARG A 160 -15.42 -7.84 -5.49
C ARG A 160 -14.20 -6.99 -5.14
N VAL A 161 -13.71 -6.16 -6.06
CA VAL A 161 -12.50 -5.36 -5.89
C VAL A 161 -12.87 -4.04 -5.22
N ASP A 162 -13.12 -4.06 -3.92
CA ASP A 162 -13.45 -2.86 -3.15
C ASP A 162 -12.82 -2.90 -1.74
N ALA A 163 -12.72 -1.72 -1.12
CA ALA A 163 -12.19 -1.59 0.22
C ALA A 163 -13.06 -2.33 1.25
N VAL A 164 -12.40 -3.03 2.16
CA VAL A 164 -13.05 -3.72 3.28
C VAL A 164 -13.00 -2.81 4.51
N PRO A 165 -14.09 -2.64 5.27
CA PRO A 165 -14.04 -1.87 6.51
C PRO A 165 -12.90 -2.33 7.43
N VAL A 166 -12.03 -1.39 7.84
CA VAL A 166 -10.82 -1.70 8.64
C VAL A 166 -11.19 -2.41 9.94
N SER A 167 -12.29 -2.02 10.58
CA SER A 167 -12.80 -2.69 11.78
C SER A 167 -13.13 -4.16 11.56
N LEU A 168 -13.67 -4.53 10.38
CA LEU A 168 -13.94 -5.93 10.03
C LEU A 168 -12.64 -6.71 9.81
N MET A 169 -11.67 -6.12 9.10
CA MET A 169 -10.35 -6.76 8.90
C MET A 169 -9.65 -7.02 10.23
N LEU A 170 -9.70 -6.06 11.15
CA LEU A 170 -9.13 -6.18 12.49
C LEU A 170 -9.86 -7.23 13.33
N ALA A 171 -11.19 -7.23 13.32
CA ALA A 171 -11.99 -8.23 14.04
C ALA A 171 -11.69 -9.65 13.56
N GLN A 172 -11.63 -9.85 12.23
CA GLN A 172 -11.26 -11.14 11.64
C GLN A 172 -9.83 -11.52 12.01
N GLY A 173 -8.91 -10.56 11.95
CA GLY A 173 -7.53 -10.76 12.38
C GLY A 173 -7.44 -11.24 13.82
N VAL A 174 -8.20 -10.65 14.76
CA VAL A 174 -8.23 -11.09 16.17
C VAL A 174 -8.73 -12.53 16.29
N GLU A 175 -9.81 -12.87 15.59
CA GLU A 175 -10.44 -14.21 15.65
C GLU A 175 -9.52 -15.29 15.08
N GLU A 176 -8.98 -15.09 13.88
CA GLU A 176 -8.15 -16.10 13.18
C GLU A 176 -6.76 -16.28 13.82
N SER A 177 -6.21 -15.21 14.39
CA SER A 177 -4.88 -15.24 14.97
C SER A 177 -4.87 -15.71 16.43
N GLY A 178 -6.03 -15.77 17.09
CA GLY A 178 -6.16 -16.14 18.51
C GLY A 178 -5.59 -15.10 19.48
N TRP A 179 -5.24 -13.91 19.01
CA TRP A 179 -4.62 -12.83 19.81
C TRP A 179 -5.54 -12.27 20.91
N GLY A 180 -6.85 -12.52 20.81
CA GLY A 180 -7.84 -12.14 21.83
C GLY A 180 -8.00 -13.14 22.98
N THR A 181 -7.38 -14.32 22.92
CA THR A 181 -7.58 -15.39 23.91
C THR A 181 -6.60 -15.26 25.08
N SER A 182 -7.13 -15.12 26.30
CA SER A 182 -6.41 -15.58 27.49
C SER A 182 -6.49 -17.09 27.46
N ARG A 183 -5.34 -17.77 27.44
CA ARG A 183 -5.28 -19.16 27.91
C ARG A 183 -5.10 -19.16 29.42
#